data_AF-A0A7V2DFH4-F1
#
_entry.id   AF-A0A7V2DFH4-F1
#
_cell.length_a   1.000
_cell.length_b   1.000
_cell.length_c   1.000
_cell.angle_alpha   90.00
_cell.angle_beta   90.00
_cell.angle_gamma   90.00
#
_symmetry.space_group_name_H-M   'P 1'
#
loop_
_entity.id
_entity.type
_entity.pdbx_description
1 polymer ?
#
loop_
_entity_poly.entity_id
_entity_poly.type
_entity_poly.pdbx_seq_one_letter_code
_entity_poly.pdbx_strand_id
1 'polypeptide(L)'
;MLAEAIPESRLPNSILDKEIKAIADLGVEIKPNTRVGTDVSFKALMDSGFDAFFIAVGMYGDRSLGIEGENLPGVLQGVDFLRDVNLGKPQYIKNQRVVIIGGGNTAVDAARTCVRLGAQQVTIVYRRTREEMPAFTEEIEDSLEEGIKLVTLTAPLRILGQGGKVTGIQCIRMDLDIFGKDGRRKPVERKGSEFIMDADIIIPAIGEFANVEKLFEGLEVETWSDGTIKVGNNGQASIPNVFAGGDVASGPETVIKAIGAGQRAAESIDQFLQGKPEQEYPWRIHKPADVDFDMDAEPVDYPSLTPKRIPIEERLNSFEEVEQVYTREMAIKEAKRCLITTASEKDYPIDYSHFTILGTAVGAHGIEADSDQAIFPNVKLEQRIGDLKFKLPIMIPGLGSTNVALNNWEGLAIGTALAGSGLTIGENVVGMDMESEIKNGKVVKAPELEPRVKMFQKWQQDGYGVIVLQANVEDTRLGVQEYGVRELGVEVVELKWGQGAKDIGGEVKIKNLVKAQLLRKRGYVVLPDPLDENVIKAFEAGAFKEFERHSRIGMVTEQGFMERVQE
;
A
#
# COMPACT_ATOMS: atom_id res chain seq x y z
N MET A 1 -9.21 -17.41 -14.12
CA MET A 1 -8.84 -17.20 -12.69
C MET A 1 -10.01 -17.10 -11.74
N LEU A 2 -10.94 -16.13 -11.82
CA LEU A 2 -12.04 -16.01 -10.83
C LEU A 2 -12.88 -17.28 -10.69
N ALA A 3 -13.37 -17.84 -11.80
CA ALA A 3 -14.14 -19.09 -11.81
C ALA A 3 -13.28 -20.35 -11.60
N GLU A 4 -11.99 -20.29 -11.95
CA GLU A 4 -11.17 -21.48 -12.15
C GLU A 4 -10.14 -21.70 -11.03
N ALA A 5 -9.59 -20.65 -10.44
CA ALA A 5 -8.48 -20.79 -9.50
C ALA A 5 -8.87 -20.37 -8.08
N ILE A 6 -9.74 -19.36 -7.92
CA ILE A 6 -10.15 -18.89 -6.61
C ILE A 6 -11.18 -19.87 -6.05
N PRO A 7 -10.96 -20.46 -4.86
CA PRO A 7 -11.90 -21.42 -4.27
C PRO A 7 -13.23 -20.76 -3.89
N GLU A 8 -14.33 -21.54 -3.92
CA GLU A 8 -15.66 -21.07 -3.49
C GLU A 8 -15.70 -20.55 -2.04
N SER A 9 -14.80 -21.05 -1.18
CA SER A 9 -14.66 -20.58 0.21
C SER A 9 -14.13 -19.15 0.32
N ARG A 10 -13.70 -18.54 -0.78
CA ARG A 10 -13.26 -17.13 -0.87
C ARG A 10 -14.11 -16.32 -1.83
N LEU A 11 -14.57 -16.92 -2.92
CA LEU A 11 -15.45 -16.27 -3.90
C LEU A 11 -16.54 -17.25 -4.33
N PRO A 12 -17.77 -17.14 -3.80
CA PRO A 12 -18.85 -18.01 -4.19
C PRO A 12 -19.18 -17.88 -5.68
N ASN A 13 -19.24 -19.01 -6.39
CA ASN A 13 -19.54 -19.05 -7.84
C ASN A 13 -20.88 -18.36 -8.18
N SER A 14 -21.86 -18.44 -7.28
CA SER A 14 -23.17 -17.77 -7.47
C SER A 14 -23.11 -16.24 -7.55
N ILE A 15 -22.06 -15.61 -7.01
CA ILE A 15 -21.83 -14.17 -7.14
C ILE A 15 -21.28 -13.87 -8.53
N LEU A 16 -20.28 -14.64 -8.96
CA LEU A 16 -19.67 -14.51 -10.27
C LEU A 16 -20.70 -14.74 -11.40
N ASP A 17 -21.58 -15.73 -11.24
CA ASP A 17 -22.66 -16.01 -12.19
C ASP A 17 -23.59 -14.81 -12.40
N LYS A 18 -23.87 -14.03 -11.34
CA LYS A 18 -24.70 -12.83 -11.43
C LYS A 18 -24.01 -11.73 -12.23
N GLU A 19 -22.70 -11.55 -12.05
CA GLU A 19 -21.92 -10.56 -12.80
C GLU A 19 -21.80 -10.94 -14.28
N ILE A 20 -21.50 -12.20 -14.58
CA ILE A 20 -21.45 -12.72 -15.95
C ILE A 20 -22.81 -12.55 -16.62
N LYS A 21 -23.91 -12.87 -15.91
CA LYS A 21 -25.26 -12.68 -16.41
C LYS A 21 -25.56 -11.20 -16.72
N ALA A 22 -25.16 -10.28 -15.85
CA ALA A 22 -25.34 -8.85 -16.10
C ALA A 22 -24.62 -8.39 -17.37
N ILE A 23 -23.42 -8.92 -17.65
CA ILE A 23 -22.67 -8.65 -18.89
C ILE A 23 -23.38 -9.25 -20.11
N ALA A 24 -23.85 -10.50 -20.02
CA ALA A 24 -24.58 -11.15 -21.10
C ALA A 24 -25.91 -10.44 -21.41
N ASP A 25 -26.62 -9.96 -20.39
CA ASP A 25 -27.87 -9.21 -20.51
C ASP A 25 -27.70 -7.85 -21.23
N LEU A 26 -26.46 -7.32 -21.34
CA LEU A 26 -26.13 -6.14 -22.15
C LEU A 26 -26.00 -6.45 -23.66
N GLY A 27 -26.12 -7.72 -24.06
CA GLY A 27 -26.02 -8.15 -25.45
C GLY A 27 -24.66 -8.74 -25.85
N VAL A 28 -23.78 -9.02 -24.89
CA VAL A 28 -22.50 -9.69 -25.14
C VAL A 28 -22.73 -11.16 -25.45
N GLU A 29 -22.25 -11.63 -26.61
CA GLU A 29 -22.30 -13.04 -26.99
C GLU A 29 -21.08 -13.80 -26.44
N ILE A 30 -21.33 -14.82 -25.62
CA ILE A 30 -20.28 -15.63 -24.99
C ILE A 30 -20.25 -17.02 -25.65
N LYS A 31 -19.09 -17.42 -26.19
CA LYS A 31 -18.85 -18.74 -26.81
C LYS A 31 -17.92 -19.60 -25.93
N PRO A 32 -18.45 -20.35 -24.94
CA PRO A 32 -17.62 -21.21 -24.09
C PRO A 32 -17.03 -22.38 -24.88
N ASN A 33 -16.09 -23.11 -24.27
CA ASN A 33 -15.44 -24.29 -24.85
C ASN A 33 -14.75 -24.05 -26.20
N THR A 34 -14.30 -22.81 -26.47
CA THR A 34 -13.61 -22.44 -27.70
C THR A 34 -12.26 -21.82 -27.35
N ARG A 35 -11.15 -22.51 -27.62
CA ARG A 35 -9.79 -21.98 -27.39
C ARG A 35 -9.23 -21.38 -28.68
N VAL A 36 -8.98 -20.08 -28.65
CA VAL A 36 -8.34 -19.37 -29.77
C VAL A 36 -6.84 -19.72 -29.80
N GLY A 37 -6.32 -20.02 -30.98
CA GLY A 37 -4.97 -20.58 -31.20
C GLY A 37 -4.89 -22.10 -31.13
N THR A 38 -6.00 -22.81 -30.88
CA THR A 38 -6.05 -24.29 -30.89
C THR A 38 -7.29 -24.81 -31.60
N ASP A 39 -8.48 -24.44 -31.13
CA ASP A 39 -9.74 -24.87 -31.73
C ASP A 39 -10.13 -23.95 -32.91
N VAL A 40 -9.77 -22.67 -32.84
CA VAL A 40 -9.93 -21.68 -33.92
C VAL A 40 -8.66 -20.82 -34.03
N SER A 41 -8.16 -20.56 -35.24
CA SER A 41 -7.00 -19.69 -35.45
C SER A 41 -7.37 -18.21 -35.22
N PHE A 42 -6.52 -17.46 -34.52
CA PHE A 42 -6.71 -16.01 -34.35
C PHE A 42 -6.70 -15.27 -35.69
N LYS A 43 -5.84 -15.69 -36.62
CA LYS A 43 -5.81 -15.14 -37.98
C LYS A 43 -7.13 -15.36 -38.72
N ALA A 44 -7.75 -16.54 -38.58
CA ALA A 44 -9.06 -16.81 -39.18
C ALA A 44 -10.16 -15.89 -38.59
N LEU A 45 -10.06 -15.51 -37.31
CA LEU A 45 -10.97 -14.53 -36.71
C LEU A 45 -10.71 -13.13 -37.29
N MET A 46 -9.46 -12.72 -37.47
CA MET A 46 -9.12 -11.47 -38.17
C MET A 46 -9.71 -11.42 -39.58
N ASP A 47 -9.63 -12.52 -40.31
CA ASP A 47 -10.15 -12.63 -41.68
C ASP A 47 -11.70 -12.73 -41.74
N SER A 48 -12.37 -12.98 -40.61
CA SER A 48 -13.83 -13.15 -40.54
C SER A 48 -14.64 -11.86 -40.44
N GLY A 49 -13.97 -10.70 -40.45
CA GLY A 49 -14.60 -9.38 -40.53
C GLY A 49 -14.86 -8.68 -39.20
N PHE A 50 -14.15 -9.04 -38.13
CA PHE A 50 -14.15 -8.25 -36.89
C PHE A 50 -13.17 -7.07 -36.99
N ASP A 51 -13.61 -5.89 -36.55
CA ASP A 51 -12.84 -4.65 -36.70
C ASP A 51 -11.74 -4.48 -35.62
N ALA A 52 -11.94 -5.01 -34.41
CA ALA A 52 -11.01 -4.89 -33.29
C ALA A 52 -11.02 -6.14 -32.38
N PHE A 53 -9.89 -6.39 -31.71
CA PHE A 53 -9.66 -7.56 -30.87
C PHE A 53 -9.12 -7.16 -29.50
N PHE A 54 -9.70 -7.72 -28.44
CA PHE A 54 -9.20 -7.57 -27.07
C PHE A 54 -8.73 -8.93 -26.52
N ILE A 55 -7.46 -8.99 -26.11
CA ILE A 55 -6.81 -10.19 -25.61
C ILE A 55 -6.73 -10.12 -24.10
N ALA A 56 -7.54 -10.96 -23.44
CA ALA A 56 -7.64 -11.07 -21.99
C ALA A 56 -7.51 -12.53 -21.52
N VAL A 57 -6.62 -13.28 -22.17
CA VAL A 57 -6.41 -14.72 -21.89
C VAL A 57 -5.62 -14.97 -20.60
N GLY A 58 -5.23 -13.95 -19.84
CA GLY A 58 -4.47 -14.13 -18.60
C GLY A 58 -3.15 -14.90 -18.78
N MET A 59 -2.70 -15.59 -17.73
CA MET A 59 -1.46 -16.36 -17.70
C MET A 59 -1.75 -17.83 -17.34
N TYR A 60 -1.93 -18.68 -18.34
CA TYR A 60 -2.24 -20.10 -18.15
C TYR A 60 -1.03 -21.04 -18.28
N GLY A 61 0.18 -20.51 -18.47
CA GLY A 61 1.39 -21.33 -18.53
C GLY A 61 1.90 -21.64 -17.12
N ASP A 62 1.94 -22.90 -16.73
CA ASP A 62 2.53 -23.32 -15.45
C ASP A 62 4.06 -23.44 -15.54
N ARG A 63 4.78 -22.92 -14.55
CA ARG A 63 6.23 -23.08 -14.47
C ARG A 63 6.59 -24.47 -13.93
N SER A 64 7.39 -25.21 -14.70
CA SER A 64 7.97 -26.47 -14.26
C SER A 64 9.02 -26.26 -13.16
N LEU A 65 9.16 -27.23 -12.27
CA LEU A 65 10.19 -27.20 -11.21
C LEU A 65 11.59 -27.41 -11.79
N GLY A 66 11.71 -28.11 -12.92
CA GLY A 66 12.96 -28.46 -13.57
C GLY A 66 13.76 -29.51 -12.80
N ILE A 67 13.08 -30.39 -12.06
CA ILE A 67 13.71 -31.40 -11.18
C ILE A 67 13.35 -32.83 -11.61
N GLU A 68 14.21 -33.78 -11.25
CA GLU A 68 13.96 -35.20 -11.49
C GLU A 68 12.64 -35.64 -10.82
N GLY A 69 11.83 -36.41 -11.55
CA GLY A 69 10.57 -36.97 -11.06
C GLY A 69 9.35 -36.03 -11.18
N GLU A 70 9.50 -34.82 -11.74
CA GLU A 70 8.39 -33.86 -11.90
C GLU A 70 7.22 -34.34 -12.79
N ASN A 71 7.46 -35.33 -13.65
CA ASN A 71 6.44 -35.91 -14.54
C ASN A 71 5.81 -37.21 -13.97
N LEU A 72 6.06 -37.54 -12.70
CA LEU A 72 5.48 -38.73 -12.09
C LEU A 72 3.96 -38.56 -11.88
N PRO A 73 3.17 -39.63 -12.08
CA PRO A 73 1.77 -39.66 -11.63
C PRO A 73 1.65 -39.33 -10.14
N GLY A 74 0.89 -38.28 -9.82
CA GLY A 74 0.78 -37.71 -8.47
C GLY A 74 1.40 -36.31 -8.34
N VAL A 75 2.09 -35.83 -9.37
CA VAL A 75 2.46 -34.40 -9.48
C VAL A 75 1.35 -33.68 -10.24
N LEU A 76 0.68 -32.73 -9.60
CA LEU A 76 -0.44 -31.96 -10.16
C LEU A 76 -0.05 -30.49 -10.24
N GLN A 77 -0.26 -29.82 -11.37
CA GLN A 77 0.00 -28.37 -11.44
C GLN A 77 -1.03 -27.59 -10.62
N GLY A 78 -0.59 -26.56 -9.90
CA GLY A 78 -1.43 -25.84 -8.93
C GLY A 78 -2.68 -25.21 -9.54
N VAL A 79 -2.54 -24.51 -10.68
CA VAL A 79 -3.66 -23.85 -11.36
C VAL A 79 -4.62 -24.88 -11.95
N ASP A 80 -4.09 -25.90 -12.62
CA ASP A 80 -4.89 -27.00 -13.18
C ASP A 80 -5.66 -27.76 -12.09
N PHE A 81 -5.04 -28.01 -10.94
CA PHE A 81 -5.67 -28.65 -9.79
C PHE A 81 -6.85 -27.83 -9.27
N LEU A 82 -6.65 -26.54 -9.03
CA LEU A 82 -7.72 -25.64 -8.56
C LEU A 82 -8.85 -25.54 -9.61
N ARG A 83 -8.50 -25.43 -10.89
CA ARG A 83 -9.47 -25.44 -12.00
C ARG A 83 -10.29 -26.70 -12.01
N ASP A 84 -9.65 -27.84 -11.89
CA ASP A 84 -10.35 -29.11 -11.92
C ASP A 84 -11.27 -29.29 -10.70
N VAL A 85 -10.87 -28.79 -9.52
CA VAL A 85 -11.74 -28.74 -8.33
C VAL A 85 -12.96 -27.85 -8.57
N ASN A 86 -12.77 -26.62 -9.03
CA ASN A 86 -13.86 -25.67 -9.27
C ASN A 86 -14.82 -26.14 -10.38
N LEU A 87 -14.32 -26.88 -11.37
CA LEU A 87 -15.14 -27.50 -12.41
C LEU A 87 -15.83 -28.81 -11.94
N GLY A 88 -15.70 -29.18 -10.66
CA GLY A 88 -16.32 -30.36 -10.07
C GLY A 88 -15.70 -31.69 -10.54
N LYS A 89 -14.48 -31.68 -11.08
CA LYS A 89 -13.79 -32.91 -11.48
C LYS A 89 -13.28 -33.67 -10.25
N PRO A 90 -13.40 -35.00 -10.23
CA PRO A 90 -13.00 -35.79 -9.07
C PRO A 90 -11.48 -35.69 -8.83
N GLN A 91 -11.10 -35.41 -7.59
CA GLN A 91 -9.71 -35.36 -7.14
C GLN A 91 -9.40 -36.50 -6.17
N TYR A 92 -8.22 -37.10 -6.29
CA TYR A 92 -7.77 -38.22 -5.45
C TYR A 92 -6.93 -37.76 -4.25
N ILE A 93 -7.40 -36.75 -3.52
CA ILE A 93 -6.68 -36.10 -2.41
C ILE A 93 -6.98 -36.71 -1.05
N LYS A 94 -8.17 -37.32 -0.89
CA LYS A 94 -8.63 -37.85 0.40
C LYS A 94 -7.64 -38.88 0.98
N ASN A 95 -7.30 -38.71 2.25
CA ASN A 95 -6.33 -39.52 3.01
C ASN A 95 -4.89 -39.50 2.48
N GLN A 96 -4.55 -38.59 1.56
CA GLN A 96 -3.19 -38.47 1.03
C GLN A 96 -2.35 -37.48 1.84
N ARG A 97 -1.03 -37.65 1.83
CA ARG A 97 -0.06 -36.65 2.28
C ARG A 97 0.32 -35.77 1.09
N VAL A 98 -0.05 -34.50 1.16
CA VAL A 98 0.12 -33.53 0.07
C VAL A 98 1.23 -32.55 0.42
N VAL A 99 2.16 -32.34 -0.51
CA VAL A 99 3.16 -31.27 -0.42
C VAL A 99 2.94 -30.24 -1.51
N ILE A 100 2.72 -28.99 -1.11
CA ILE A 100 2.59 -27.85 -2.01
C ILE A 100 3.94 -27.14 -2.11
N ILE A 101 4.44 -26.85 -3.31
CA ILE A 101 5.68 -26.09 -3.51
C ILE A 101 5.34 -24.67 -3.94
N GLY A 102 5.59 -23.68 -3.09
CA GLY A 102 5.29 -22.28 -3.37
C GLY A 102 4.93 -21.49 -2.13
N GLY A 103 4.73 -20.18 -2.28
CA GLY A 103 4.32 -19.31 -1.17
C GLY A 103 3.38 -18.17 -1.56
N GLY A 104 2.91 -18.14 -2.82
CA GLY A 104 1.92 -17.17 -3.29
C GLY A 104 0.48 -17.63 -3.02
N ASN A 105 -0.49 -16.82 -3.44
CA ASN A 105 -1.91 -17.09 -3.22
C ASN A 105 -2.34 -18.46 -3.77
N THR A 106 -1.90 -18.83 -4.98
CA THR A 106 -2.18 -20.15 -5.58
C THR A 106 -1.73 -21.31 -4.69
N ALA A 107 -0.59 -21.18 -4.01
CA ALA A 107 -0.09 -22.22 -3.10
C ALA A 107 -0.95 -22.35 -1.85
N VAL A 108 -1.39 -21.22 -1.29
CA VAL A 108 -2.27 -21.18 -0.12
C VAL A 108 -3.66 -21.72 -0.47
N ASP A 109 -4.25 -21.27 -1.58
CA ASP A 109 -5.55 -21.73 -2.06
C ASP A 109 -5.53 -23.24 -2.34
N ALA A 110 -4.48 -23.76 -2.98
CA ALA A 110 -4.31 -25.20 -3.21
C ALA A 110 -4.19 -25.99 -1.90
N ALA A 111 -3.44 -25.46 -0.92
CA ALA A 111 -3.27 -26.12 0.38
C ALA A 111 -4.60 -26.21 1.15
N ARG A 112 -5.32 -25.10 1.26
CA ARG A 112 -6.63 -25.00 1.93
C ARG A 112 -7.69 -25.85 1.24
N THR A 113 -7.65 -25.92 -0.09
CA THR A 113 -8.50 -26.82 -0.88
C THR A 113 -8.21 -28.29 -0.59
N CYS A 114 -6.93 -28.68 -0.48
CA CYS A 114 -6.57 -30.06 -0.13
C CYS A 114 -7.09 -30.48 1.25
N VAL A 115 -7.07 -29.58 2.23
CA VAL A 115 -7.65 -29.83 3.57
C VAL A 115 -9.13 -30.15 3.45
N ARG A 116 -9.89 -29.31 2.73
CA ARG A 116 -11.34 -29.50 2.52
C ARG A 116 -11.69 -30.78 1.75
N LEU A 117 -10.80 -31.23 0.87
CA LEU A 117 -10.92 -32.52 0.17
C LEU A 117 -10.54 -33.74 1.04
N GLY A 118 -10.19 -33.51 2.31
CA GLY A 118 -9.91 -34.57 3.29
C GLY A 118 -8.50 -35.15 3.19
N ALA A 119 -7.50 -34.35 2.78
CA ALA A 119 -6.10 -34.74 2.86
C ALA A 119 -5.73 -35.18 4.29
N GLN A 120 -4.90 -36.21 4.43
CA GLN A 120 -4.41 -36.65 5.74
C GLN A 120 -3.45 -35.62 6.34
N GLN A 121 -2.62 -35.02 5.50
CA GLN A 121 -1.64 -34.03 5.89
C GLN A 121 -1.37 -33.11 4.69
N VAL A 122 -1.33 -31.81 4.93
CA VAL A 122 -0.94 -30.81 3.92
C VAL A 122 0.28 -30.04 4.43
N THR A 123 1.31 -29.93 3.59
CA THR A 123 2.53 -29.19 3.92
C THR A 123 2.89 -28.23 2.79
N ILE A 124 3.00 -26.95 3.09
CA ILE A 124 3.55 -25.93 2.18
C ILE A 124 5.06 -25.88 2.38
N VAL A 125 5.82 -26.02 1.29
CA VAL A 125 7.27 -25.87 1.25
C VAL A 125 7.61 -24.58 0.53
N TYR A 126 8.30 -23.68 1.23
CA TYR A 126 8.70 -22.38 0.70
C TYR A 126 10.19 -22.13 0.87
N ARG A 127 10.85 -21.67 -0.19
CA ARG A 127 12.31 -21.47 -0.25
C ARG A 127 12.82 -20.27 0.55
N ARG A 128 11.93 -19.43 1.07
CA ARG A 128 12.23 -18.21 1.85
C ARG A 128 11.51 -18.25 3.20
N THR A 129 11.59 -17.18 3.99
CA THR A 129 10.89 -17.09 5.27
C THR A 129 9.40 -16.79 5.09
N ARG A 130 8.63 -16.89 6.18
CA ARG A 130 7.18 -16.62 6.18
C ARG A 130 6.89 -15.17 5.81
N GLU A 131 7.71 -14.24 6.29
CA GLU A 131 7.57 -12.80 6.05
C GLU A 131 7.82 -12.43 4.59
N GLU A 132 8.52 -13.29 3.85
CA GLU A 132 8.79 -13.11 2.42
C GLU A 132 7.78 -13.86 1.53
N MET A 133 6.73 -14.48 2.09
CA MET A 133 5.67 -15.11 1.32
C MET A 133 4.84 -14.05 0.59
N PRO A 134 4.59 -14.19 -0.73
CA PRO A 134 3.74 -13.25 -1.47
C PRO A 134 2.24 -13.34 -1.15
N ALA A 135 1.78 -14.43 -0.52
CA ALA A 135 0.37 -14.57 -0.15
C ALA A 135 -0.05 -13.56 0.92
N PHE A 136 -1.34 -13.24 0.98
CA PHE A 136 -1.89 -12.37 2.01
C PHE A 136 -1.65 -12.95 3.42
N THR A 137 -1.25 -12.10 4.37
CA THR A 137 -0.87 -12.53 5.72
C THR A 137 -2.01 -13.27 6.42
N GLU A 138 -3.23 -12.78 6.25
CA GLU A 138 -4.46 -13.33 6.81
C GLU A 138 -4.74 -14.74 6.28
N GLU A 139 -4.46 -14.98 5.00
CA GLU A 139 -4.61 -16.29 4.35
C GLU A 139 -3.55 -17.31 4.84
N ILE A 140 -2.34 -16.82 5.12
CA ILE A 140 -1.28 -17.64 5.74
C ILE A 140 -1.68 -18.03 7.16
N GLU A 141 -2.23 -17.09 7.94
CA GLU A 141 -2.70 -17.34 9.31
C GLU A 141 -3.84 -18.35 9.34
N ASP A 142 -4.86 -18.15 8.49
CA ASP A 142 -5.97 -19.08 8.33
C ASP A 142 -5.49 -20.49 7.95
N SER A 143 -4.47 -20.60 7.09
CA SER A 143 -3.90 -21.88 6.70
C SER A 143 -3.26 -22.62 7.89
N LEU A 144 -2.56 -21.89 8.76
CA LEU A 144 -1.96 -22.46 9.97
C LEU A 144 -3.02 -22.89 10.98
N GLU A 145 -4.09 -22.11 11.14
CA GLU A 145 -5.26 -22.47 11.97
C GLU A 145 -5.97 -23.74 11.46
N GLU A 146 -6.04 -23.92 10.15
CA GLU A 146 -6.58 -25.13 9.50
C GLU A 146 -5.62 -26.35 9.58
N GLY A 147 -4.48 -26.21 10.25
CA GLY A 147 -3.53 -27.31 10.50
C GLY A 147 -2.55 -27.58 9.36
N ILE A 148 -2.46 -26.69 8.36
CA ILE A 148 -1.49 -26.79 7.28
C ILE A 148 -0.09 -26.52 7.83
N LYS A 149 0.85 -27.43 7.56
CA LYS A 149 2.23 -27.26 8.01
C LYS A 149 2.98 -26.34 7.04
N LEU A 150 3.65 -25.32 7.56
CA LEU A 150 4.52 -24.45 6.77
C LEU A 150 5.99 -24.79 7.04
N VAL A 151 6.71 -25.20 5.98
CA VAL A 151 8.13 -25.51 6.00
C VAL A 151 8.85 -24.46 5.17
N THR A 152 9.37 -23.44 5.85
CA THR A 152 10.14 -22.35 5.24
C THR A 152 11.60 -22.74 5.02
N LEU A 153 12.34 -21.85 4.34
CA LEU A 153 13.77 -22.01 4.06
C LEU A 153 14.10 -23.40 3.52
N THR A 154 13.28 -23.88 2.58
CA THR A 154 13.37 -25.24 2.05
C THR A 154 13.02 -25.22 0.56
N ALA A 155 13.86 -25.84 -0.27
CA ALA A 155 13.63 -25.97 -1.70
C ALA A 155 13.64 -27.46 -2.13
N PRO A 156 12.85 -27.85 -3.13
CA PRO A 156 12.86 -29.22 -3.64
C PRO A 156 14.09 -29.48 -4.52
N LEU A 157 14.65 -30.68 -4.43
CA LEU A 157 15.77 -31.16 -5.27
C LEU A 157 15.32 -32.21 -6.29
N ARG A 158 14.49 -33.17 -5.87
CA ARG A 158 13.89 -34.20 -6.75
C ARG A 158 12.67 -34.85 -6.10
N ILE A 159 11.78 -35.37 -6.92
CA ILE A 159 10.61 -36.13 -6.50
C ILE A 159 10.93 -37.61 -6.55
N LEU A 160 10.64 -38.31 -5.46
CA LEU A 160 10.88 -39.73 -5.31
C LEU A 160 9.61 -40.50 -5.70
N GLY A 161 9.77 -41.59 -6.44
CA GLY A 161 8.66 -42.46 -6.77
C GLY A 161 9.05 -43.93 -6.89
N GLN A 162 8.09 -44.80 -6.60
CA GLN A 162 8.22 -46.25 -6.71
C GLN A 162 7.01 -46.80 -7.48
N GLY A 163 7.25 -47.67 -8.46
CA GLY A 163 6.17 -48.26 -9.27
C GLY A 163 5.33 -47.23 -10.04
N GLY A 164 5.93 -46.09 -10.41
CA GLY A 164 5.25 -45.01 -11.12
C GLY A 164 4.34 -44.13 -10.26
N LYS A 165 4.44 -44.20 -8.93
CA LYS A 165 3.72 -43.33 -7.99
C LYS A 165 4.70 -42.53 -7.14
N VAL A 166 4.33 -41.29 -6.82
CA VAL A 166 5.07 -40.46 -5.85
C VAL A 166 5.06 -41.13 -4.48
N THR A 167 6.22 -41.16 -3.83
CA THR A 167 6.39 -41.65 -2.45
C THR A 167 6.97 -40.60 -1.51
N GLY A 168 7.54 -39.53 -2.07
CA GLY A 168 8.08 -38.42 -1.31
C GLY A 168 8.80 -37.40 -2.17
N ILE A 169 9.37 -36.39 -1.52
CA ILE A 169 10.18 -35.36 -2.15
C ILE A 169 11.46 -35.16 -1.34
N GLN A 170 12.60 -35.14 -2.04
CA GLN A 170 13.87 -34.76 -1.44
C GLN A 170 14.01 -33.24 -1.51
N CYS A 171 14.26 -32.63 -0.36
CA CYS A 171 14.43 -31.19 -0.20
C CYS A 171 15.80 -30.86 0.39
N ILE A 172 16.19 -29.60 0.30
CA ILE A 172 17.40 -29.04 0.92
C ILE A 172 17.02 -27.79 1.72
N ARG A 173 17.73 -27.53 2.83
CA ARG A 173 17.54 -26.27 3.56
C ARG A 173 18.19 -25.12 2.81
N MET A 174 17.59 -23.95 2.96
CA MET A 174 18.02 -22.71 2.35
C MET A 174 18.53 -21.75 3.43
N ASP A 175 19.56 -20.99 3.11
CA ASP A 175 19.96 -19.79 3.83
C ASP A 175 19.59 -18.55 3.01
N LEU A 176 19.43 -17.41 3.68
CA LEU A 176 19.19 -16.13 3.02
C LEU A 176 20.50 -15.37 2.89
N ASP A 177 20.86 -15.02 1.66
CA ASP A 177 22.05 -14.25 1.33
C ASP A 177 21.69 -12.76 1.13
N ILE A 178 22.50 -12.02 0.36
CA ILE A 178 22.26 -10.63 -0.03
C ILE A 178 20.91 -10.42 -0.71
N PHE A 179 20.42 -9.18 -0.64
CA PHE A 179 19.24 -8.73 -1.36
C PHE A 179 19.43 -8.84 -2.87
N GLY A 180 18.45 -9.45 -3.55
CA GLY A 180 18.36 -9.51 -5.00
C GLY A 180 17.77 -8.24 -5.60
N LYS A 181 17.71 -8.22 -6.94
CA LYS A 181 17.14 -7.09 -7.71
C LYS A 181 15.67 -6.83 -7.40
N ASP A 182 14.95 -7.83 -6.90
CA ASP A 182 13.54 -7.75 -6.49
C ASP A 182 13.35 -7.21 -5.07
N GLY A 183 14.43 -6.74 -4.42
CA GLY A 183 14.39 -6.21 -3.06
C GLY A 183 14.22 -7.28 -1.97
N ARG A 184 14.25 -8.57 -2.33
CA ARG A 184 14.14 -9.71 -1.38
C ARG A 184 15.45 -10.44 -1.24
N ARG A 185 15.67 -11.15 -0.13
CA ARG A 185 16.93 -11.90 0.04
C ARG A 185 16.98 -13.07 -0.93
N LYS A 186 18.16 -13.32 -1.50
CA LYS A 186 18.38 -14.44 -2.40
C LYS A 186 18.51 -15.73 -1.57
N PRO A 187 17.67 -16.74 -1.82
CA PRO A 187 17.82 -18.03 -1.14
C PRO A 187 19.00 -18.80 -1.74
N VAL A 188 19.88 -19.33 -0.90
CA VAL A 188 21.04 -20.13 -1.29
C VAL A 188 21.00 -21.50 -0.59
N GLU A 189 21.43 -22.55 -1.27
CA GLU A 189 21.40 -23.91 -0.74
C GLU A 189 22.39 -24.09 0.42
N ARG A 190 21.90 -24.62 1.53
CA ARG A 190 22.75 -25.09 2.63
C ARG A 190 23.22 -26.52 2.34
N LYS A 191 24.41 -26.66 1.77
CA LYS A 191 24.98 -27.98 1.41
C LYS A 191 25.01 -28.96 2.60
N GLY A 192 24.67 -30.23 2.36
CA GLY A 192 24.69 -31.27 3.40
C GLY A 192 23.49 -31.24 4.34
N SER A 193 22.45 -30.49 4.00
CA SER A 193 21.20 -30.38 4.77
C SER A 193 20.01 -31.06 4.07
N GLU A 194 20.29 -31.98 3.15
CA GLU A 194 19.28 -32.67 2.38
C GLU A 194 18.46 -33.61 3.27
N PHE A 195 17.15 -33.64 3.05
CA PHE A 195 16.22 -34.50 3.78
C PHE A 195 15.06 -34.92 2.90
N ILE A 196 14.35 -35.97 3.32
CA ILE A 196 13.21 -36.51 2.59
C ILE A 196 11.93 -36.19 3.37
N MET A 197 10.91 -35.73 2.66
CA MET A 197 9.56 -35.58 3.16
C MET A 197 8.68 -36.59 2.44
N ASP A 198 7.98 -37.43 3.20
CA ASP A 198 7.03 -38.35 2.60
C ASP A 198 5.81 -37.59 2.05
N ALA A 199 5.39 -37.96 0.85
CA ALA A 199 4.29 -37.35 0.14
C ALA A 199 3.72 -38.34 -0.87
N ASP A 200 2.41 -38.31 -1.06
CA ASP A 200 1.71 -39.12 -2.05
C ASP A 200 1.28 -38.25 -3.25
N ILE A 201 1.15 -36.93 -3.03
CA ILE A 201 0.84 -35.92 -4.05
C ILE A 201 1.76 -34.71 -3.88
N ILE A 202 2.30 -34.19 -4.99
CA ILE A 202 3.05 -32.93 -5.04
C ILE A 202 2.30 -31.93 -5.90
N ILE A 203 2.14 -30.69 -5.42
CA ILE A 203 1.49 -29.62 -6.17
C ILE A 203 2.45 -28.43 -6.32
N PRO A 204 3.11 -28.26 -7.47
CA PRO A 204 3.88 -27.07 -7.75
C PRO A 204 2.96 -25.86 -7.99
N ALA A 205 3.20 -24.78 -7.25
CA ALA A 205 2.50 -23.50 -7.34
C ALA A 205 3.53 -22.35 -7.30
N ILE A 206 4.48 -22.39 -8.24
CA ILE A 206 5.65 -21.50 -8.30
C ILE A 206 5.48 -20.34 -9.30
N GLY A 207 4.25 -20.08 -9.72
CA GLY A 207 3.87 -18.96 -10.58
C GLY A 207 3.60 -19.36 -12.02
N GLU A 208 2.96 -18.44 -12.72
CA GLU A 208 2.49 -18.61 -14.09
C GLU A 208 3.37 -17.82 -15.09
N PHE A 209 3.19 -18.07 -16.38
CA PHE A 209 3.73 -17.27 -17.47
C PHE A 209 2.68 -17.11 -18.57
N ALA A 210 2.80 -16.03 -19.36
CA ALA A 210 1.94 -15.81 -20.52
C ALA A 210 2.43 -16.70 -21.67
N ASN A 211 1.57 -17.60 -22.14
CA ASN A 211 1.85 -18.44 -23.30
C ASN A 211 0.98 -18.00 -24.48
N VAL A 212 1.46 -17.00 -25.23
CA VAL A 212 0.72 -16.38 -26.34
C VAL A 212 1.22 -16.81 -27.72
N GLU A 213 2.28 -17.62 -27.80
CA GLU A 213 2.90 -18.01 -29.08
C GLU A 213 1.90 -18.70 -30.01
N LYS A 214 1.15 -19.69 -29.50
CA LYS A 214 0.11 -20.38 -30.27
C LYS A 214 -1.07 -19.48 -30.62
N LEU A 215 -1.35 -18.47 -29.80
CA LEU A 215 -2.46 -17.55 -30.03
C LEU A 215 -2.21 -16.72 -31.30
N PHE A 216 -0.97 -16.28 -31.51
CA PHE A 216 -0.56 -15.45 -32.65
C PHE A 216 0.21 -16.24 -33.72
N GLU A 217 -0.04 -17.54 -33.87
CA GLU A 217 0.63 -18.34 -34.88
C GLU A 217 0.43 -17.74 -36.29
N GLY A 218 1.53 -17.37 -36.94
CA GLY A 218 1.53 -16.71 -38.25
C GLY A 218 1.30 -15.19 -38.24
N LEU A 219 1.39 -14.55 -37.07
CA LEU A 219 1.32 -13.11 -36.87
C LEU A 219 2.49 -12.65 -35.99
N GLU A 220 3.01 -11.44 -36.25
CA GLU A 220 4.08 -10.86 -35.43
C GLU A 220 3.49 -9.93 -34.36
N VAL A 221 3.58 -10.35 -33.09
CA VAL A 221 3.22 -9.53 -31.93
C VAL A 221 4.46 -9.31 -31.07
N GLU A 222 4.66 -8.08 -30.60
CA GLU A 222 5.74 -7.79 -29.65
C GLU A 222 5.39 -8.32 -28.25
N THR A 223 6.33 -9.06 -27.64
CA THR A 223 6.22 -9.54 -26.26
C THR A 223 7.44 -9.12 -25.43
N TRP A 224 7.27 -9.06 -24.12
CA TRP A 224 8.38 -8.95 -23.19
C TRP A 224 9.10 -10.30 -23.03
N SER A 225 10.24 -10.30 -22.33
CA SER A 225 11.04 -11.51 -22.10
C SER A 225 10.35 -12.57 -21.25
N ASP A 226 9.28 -12.21 -20.55
CA ASP A 226 8.45 -13.11 -19.74
C ASP A 226 7.22 -13.67 -20.50
N GLY A 227 7.10 -13.33 -21.79
CA GLY A 227 6.01 -13.77 -22.67
C GLY A 227 4.76 -12.88 -22.65
N THR A 228 4.70 -11.87 -21.78
CA THR A 228 3.55 -10.94 -21.74
C THR A 228 3.50 -10.08 -23.01
N ILE A 229 2.28 -9.74 -23.47
CA ILE A 229 2.07 -8.91 -24.66
C ILE A 229 2.49 -7.48 -24.35
N LYS A 230 3.37 -6.93 -25.19
CA LYS A 230 3.79 -5.54 -25.04
C LYS A 230 2.71 -4.61 -25.56
N VAL A 231 2.20 -3.75 -24.68
CA VAL A 231 1.13 -2.78 -24.98
C VAL A 231 1.51 -1.37 -24.57
N GLY A 232 0.90 -0.37 -25.23
CA GLY A 232 0.93 1.02 -24.79
C GLY A 232 0.05 1.26 -23.56
N ASN A 233 0.05 2.49 -23.03
CA ASN A 233 -0.79 2.88 -21.88
C ASN A 233 -2.30 2.71 -22.14
N ASN A 234 -2.69 2.78 -23.42
CA ASN A 234 -4.04 2.57 -23.93
C ASN A 234 -4.38 1.07 -24.12
N GLY A 235 -3.46 0.16 -23.81
CA GLY A 235 -3.63 -1.28 -24.00
C GLY A 235 -3.47 -1.76 -25.43
N GLN A 236 -3.08 -0.91 -26.38
CA GLN A 236 -2.88 -1.28 -27.78
C GLN A 236 -1.56 -2.05 -27.96
N ALA A 237 -1.60 -3.17 -28.69
CA ALA A 237 -0.43 -3.99 -29.02
C ALA A 237 0.25 -3.50 -30.31
N SER A 238 1.30 -4.20 -30.75
CA SER A 238 2.02 -3.87 -32.00
C SER A 238 1.16 -4.03 -33.26
N ILE A 239 0.10 -4.84 -33.21
CA ILE A 239 -0.88 -5.00 -34.29
C ILE A 239 -1.99 -3.94 -34.09
N PRO A 240 -2.24 -3.03 -35.05
CA PRO A 240 -3.04 -1.82 -34.81
C PRO A 240 -4.45 -2.03 -34.25
N ASN A 241 -5.15 -3.10 -34.64
CA ASN A 241 -6.50 -3.40 -34.19
C ASN A 241 -6.55 -4.44 -33.05
N VAL A 242 -5.41 -4.73 -32.42
CA VAL A 242 -5.29 -5.67 -31.31
C VAL A 242 -4.92 -4.91 -30.04
N PHE A 243 -5.69 -5.17 -28.99
CA PHE A 243 -5.51 -4.62 -27.66
C PHE A 243 -5.36 -5.77 -26.66
N ALA A 244 -4.66 -5.57 -25.56
CA ALA A 244 -4.53 -6.56 -24.50
C ALA A 244 -4.61 -5.91 -23.12
N GLY A 245 -5.07 -6.67 -22.13
CA GLY A 245 -5.24 -6.20 -20.76
C GLY A 245 -5.34 -7.33 -19.75
N GLY A 246 -5.20 -6.99 -18.47
CA GLY A 246 -5.05 -7.98 -17.40
C GLY A 246 -3.70 -8.68 -17.45
N ASP A 247 -3.61 -9.86 -16.84
CA ASP A 247 -2.32 -10.51 -16.55
C ASP A 247 -1.48 -10.80 -17.80
N VAL A 248 -2.12 -11.05 -18.96
CA VAL A 248 -1.41 -11.30 -20.22
C VAL A 248 -0.60 -10.09 -20.70
N ALA A 249 -0.91 -8.88 -20.22
CA ALA A 249 -0.23 -7.64 -20.57
C ALA A 249 0.58 -7.04 -19.41
N SER A 250 0.07 -7.13 -18.17
CA SER A 250 0.74 -6.56 -16.99
C SER A 250 1.62 -7.53 -16.21
N GLY A 251 1.52 -8.83 -16.47
CA GLY A 251 1.92 -9.85 -15.50
C GLY A 251 0.87 -9.99 -14.38
N PRO A 252 1.08 -10.94 -13.45
CA PRO A 252 0.07 -11.33 -12.46
C PRO A 252 -0.22 -10.19 -11.49
N GLU A 253 -1.46 -9.72 -11.48
CA GLU A 253 -1.89 -8.56 -10.70
C GLU A 253 -3.24 -8.83 -9.99
N THR A 254 -3.74 -7.82 -9.28
CA THR A 254 -5.05 -7.90 -8.63
C THR A 254 -6.21 -7.84 -9.63
N VAL A 255 -7.35 -8.46 -9.28
CA VAL A 255 -8.59 -8.46 -10.09
C VAL A 255 -9.01 -7.04 -10.47
N ILE A 256 -8.92 -6.08 -9.55
CA ILE A 256 -9.31 -4.69 -9.80
C ILE A 256 -8.42 -4.01 -10.85
N LYS A 257 -7.12 -4.34 -10.89
CA LYS A 257 -6.22 -3.82 -11.93
C LYS A 257 -6.56 -4.42 -13.30
N ALA A 258 -6.94 -5.70 -13.36
CA ALA A 258 -7.38 -6.34 -14.59
C ALA A 258 -8.69 -5.72 -15.13
N ILE A 259 -9.67 -5.45 -14.25
CA ILE A 259 -10.90 -4.72 -14.60
C ILE A 259 -10.55 -3.33 -15.14
N GLY A 260 -9.68 -2.59 -14.45
CA GLY A 260 -9.23 -1.28 -14.91
C GLY A 260 -8.50 -1.31 -16.26
N ALA A 261 -7.75 -2.38 -16.56
CA ALA A 261 -7.13 -2.58 -17.87
C ALA A 261 -8.18 -2.83 -18.96
N GLY A 262 -9.19 -3.66 -18.69
CA GLY A 262 -10.33 -3.87 -19.60
C GLY A 262 -11.08 -2.57 -19.89
N GLN A 263 -11.32 -1.73 -18.87
CA GLN A 263 -11.95 -0.43 -19.04
C GLN A 263 -11.13 0.50 -19.96
N ARG A 264 -9.81 0.63 -19.74
CA ARG A 264 -8.93 1.45 -20.59
C ARG A 264 -8.88 0.94 -22.04
N ALA A 265 -8.83 -0.38 -22.22
CA ALA A 265 -8.84 -0.99 -23.54
C ALA A 265 -10.17 -0.76 -24.26
N ALA A 266 -11.32 -0.84 -23.56
CA ALA A 266 -12.63 -0.55 -24.13
C ALA A 266 -12.73 0.88 -24.66
N GLU A 267 -12.23 1.86 -23.89
CA GLU A 267 -12.17 3.27 -24.29
C GLU A 267 -11.28 3.47 -25.53
N SER A 268 -10.18 2.72 -25.61
CA SER A 268 -9.23 2.80 -26.73
C SER A 268 -9.75 2.11 -27.99
N ILE A 269 -10.48 1.01 -27.84
CA ILE A 269 -11.15 0.31 -28.93
C ILE A 269 -12.26 1.19 -29.52
N ASP A 270 -13.09 1.83 -28.70
CA ASP A 270 -14.15 2.73 -29.18
C ASP A 270 -13.56 3.92 -29.96
N GLN A 271 -12.49 4.54 -29.44
CA GLN A 271 -11.74 5.60 -30.13
C GLN A 271 -11.17 5.12 -31.48
N PHE A 272 -10.59 3.92 -31.50
CA PHE A 272 -10.05 3.30 -32.71
C PHE A 272 -11.14 3.05 -33.77
N LEU A 273 -12.26 2.46 -33.37
CA LEU A 273 -13.39 2.15 -34.27
C LEU A 273 -14.06 3.41 -34.81
N GLN A 274 -14.16 4.47 -34.00
CA GLN A 274 -14.74 5.74 -34.43
C GLN A 274 -13.76 6.65 -35.19
N GLY A 275 -12.46 6.35 -35.15
CA GLY A 275 -11.41 7.22 -35.68
C GLY A 275 -11.31 8.57 -34.96
N LYS A 276 -11.70 8.64 -33.68
CA LYS A 276 -11.67 9.86 -32.86
C LYS A 276 -10.72 9.66 -31.67
N PRO A 277 -9.69 10.51 -31.52
CA PRO A 277 -8.70 10.33 -30.46
C PRO A 277 -9.20 10.70 -29.06
N GLU A 278 -10.33 11.40 -28.95
CA GLU A 278 -10.83 11.93 -27.67
C GLU A 278 -12.35 11.84 -27.61
N GLN A 279 -12.85 11.23 -26.54
CA GLN A 279 -14.27 11.06 -26.28
C GLN A 279 -14.50 11.02 -24.77
N GLU A 280 -15.54 11.73 -24.32
CA GLU A 280 -15.99 11.65 -22.93
C GLU A 280 -16.87 10.42 -22.73
N TYR A 281 -16.56 9.67 -21.67
CA TYR A 281 -17.34 8.51 -21.28
C TYR A 281 -18.17 8.83 -20.04
N PRO A 282 -19.49 8.59 -20.03
CA PRO A 282 -20.37 8.97 -18.92
C PRO A 282 -19.96 8.42 -17.55
N TRP A 283 -19.28 7.26 -17.52
CA TRP A 283 -18.77 6.64 -16.29
C TRP A 283 -17.42 7.20 -15.81
N ARG A 284 -16.72 8.00 -16.63
CA ARG A 284 -15.52 8.77 -16.23
C ARG A 284 -15.86 10.15 -15.68
N ILE A 285 -17.06 10.63 -15.97
CA ILE A 285 -17.53 11.91 -15.43
C ILE A 285 -17.66 11.75 -13.92
N HIS A 286 -16.75 12.40 -13.19
CA HIS A 286 -16.84 12.47 -11.75
C HIS A 286 -18.17 13.15 -11.39
N LYS A 287 -19.05 12.41 -10.74
CA LYS A 287 -20.27 12.98 -10.18
C LYS A 287 -19.97 13.30 -8.72
N PRO A 288 -20.09 14.56 -8.28
CA PRO A 288 -19.96 14.87 -6.87
C PRO A 288 -20.93 13.98 -6.10
N ALA A 289 -20.41 13.24 -5.12
CA ALA A 289 -21.23 12.41 -4.28
C ALA A 289 -22.12 13.34 -3.43
N ASP A 290 -23.44 13.24 -3.62
CA ASP A 290 -24.41 13.89 -2.74
C ASP A 290 -24.43 13.11 -1.43
N VAL A 291 -23.50 13.45 -0.54
CA VAL A 291 -23.39 12.85 0.79
C VAL A 291 -24.13 13.72 1.78
N ASP A 292 -25.04 13.10 2.53
CA ASP A 292 -25.68 13.71 3.69
C ASP A 292 -24.60 13.90 4.77
N PHE A 293 -23.96 15.07 4.77
CA PHE A 293 -22.89 15.43 5.69
C PHE A 293 -23.44 16.32 6.80
N ASP A 294 -23.51 15.76 8.01
CA ASP A 294 -23.82 16.50 9.22
C ASP A 294 -22.52 16.96 9.89
N MET A 295 -22.25 18.27 9.82
CA MET A 295 -21.07 18.90 10.41
C MET A 295 -21.06 18.84 11.94
N ASP A 296 -22.23 18.69 12.56
CA ASP A 296 -22.41 18.67 14.02
C ASP A 296 -22.45 17.23 14.57
N ALA A 297 -22.36 16.21 13.72
CA ALA A 297 -22.35 14.82 14.16
C ALA A 297 -21.09 14.49 14.98
N GLU A 298 -21.28 13.87 16.14
CA GLU A 298 -20.18 13.42 17.01
C GLU A 298 -19.67 12.02 16.65
N PRO A 299 -18.37 11.72 16.88
CA PRO A 299 -17.81 10.42 16.55
C PRO A 299 -18.45 9.36 17.43
N VAL A 300 -19.00 8.30 16.82
CA VAL A 300 -19.58 7.22 17.59
C VAL A 300 -18.46 6.30 18.07
N ASP A 301 -18.18 6.34 19.37
CA ASP A 301 -17.08 5.60 20.01
C ASP A 301 -17.47 4.15 20.31
N TYR A 302 -17.44 3.31 19.29
CA TYR A 302 -17.44 1.84 19.45
C TYR A 302 -16.35 1.22 18.56
N PRO A 303 -15.80 0.05 18.94
CA PRO A 303 -14.74 -0.60 18.17
C PRO A 303 -15.22 -0.99 16.77
N SER A 304 -14.29 -0.99 15.81
CA SER A 304 -14.52 -1.52 14.46
C SER A 304 -15.07 -2.93 14.55
N LEU A 305 -16.17 -3.19 13.86
CA LEU A 305 -16.65 -4.54 13.65
C LEU A 305 -15.66 -5.29 12.75
N THR A 306 -15.24 -6.48 13.15
CA THR A 306 -14.56 -7.41 12.25
C THR A 306 -15.61 -8.26 11.53
N PRO A 307 -15.43 -8.55 10.23
CA PRO A 307 -16.25 -9.54 9.54
C PRO A 307 -16.26 -10.84 10.34
N LYS A 308 -17.45 -11.45 10.48
CA LYS A 308 -17.55 -12.74 11.18
C LYS A 308 -16.87 -13.79 10.32
N ARG A 309 -16.13 -14.69 10.96
CA ARG A 309 -15.56 -15.86 10.29
C ARG A 309 -16.30 -17.12 10.74
N ILE A 310 -16.53 -18.06 9.83
CA ILE A 310 -17.08 -19.37 10.20
C ILE A 310 -16.09 -20.12 11.12
N PRO A 311 -16.56 -20.95 12.06
CA PRO A 311 -15.68 -21.73 12.95
C PRO A 311 -14.78 -22.69 12.17
N ILE A 312 -13.59 -22.99 12.72
CA ILE A 312 -12.60 -23.89 12.07
C ILE A 312 -13.21 -25.25 11.72
N GLU A 313 -14.03 -25.83 12.59
CA GLU A 313 -14.67 -27.14 12.36
C GLU A 313 -15.52 -27.17 11.08
N GLU A 314 -16.16 -26.04 10.75
CA GLU A 314 -16.95 -25.87 9.53
C GLU A 314 -16.05 -25.58 8.32
N ARG A 315 -14.97 -24.79 8.49
CA ARG A 315 -13.96 -24.51 7.43
C ARG A 315 -13.33 -25.79 6.89
N LEU A 316 -13.02 -26.74 7.76
CA LEU A 316 -12.33 -27.99 7.40
C LEU A 316 -13.19 -28.92 6.55
N ASN A 317 -14.52 -28.78 6.58
CA ASN A 317 -15.46 -29.73 5.99
C ASN A 317 -16.39 -29.11 4.93
N SER A 318 -16.20 -27.82 4.60
CA SER A 318 -17.06 -27.11 3.67
C SER A 318 -16.28 -26.14 2.78
N PHE A 319 -16.89 -25.79 1.65
CA PHE A 319 -16.45 -24.70 0.79
C PHE A 319 -17.27 -23.43 1.03
N GLU A 320 -17.92 -23.30 2.19
CA GLU A 320 -18.63 -22.07 2.54
C GLU A 320 -17.63 -20.90 2.67
N GLU A 321 -18.10 -19.71 2.30
CA GLU A 321 -17.31 -18.48 2.35
C GLU A 321 -16.82 -18.24 3.79
N VAL A 322 -15.50 -18.20 3.99
CA VAL A 322 -14.93 -18.17 5.33
C VAL A 322 -15.22 -16.83 6.00
N GLU A 323 -15.02 -15.74 5.27
CA GLU A 323 -15.27 -14.38 5.74
C GLU A 323 -16.68 -13.95 5.35
N GLN A 324 -17.53 -13.71 6.35
CA GLN A 324 -18.92 -13.37 6.14
C GLN A 324 -19.09 -11.87 5.94
N VAL A 325 -19.88 -11.49 4.94
CA VAL A 325 -20.22 -10.10 4.66
C VAL A 325 -20.98 -9.46 5.82
N TYR A 326 -20.84 -8.13 5.97
CA TYR A 326 -21.66 -7.39 6.90
C TYR A 326 -23.13 -7.45 6.53
N THR A 327 -24.00 -7.59 7.53
CA THR A 327 -25.42 -7.32 7.33
C THR A 327 -25.62 -5.85 6.98
N ARG A 328 -26.74 -5.51 6.34
CA ARG A 328 -27.07 -4.11 6.04
C ARG A 328 -27.00 -3.23 7.29
N GLU A 329 -27.45 -3.73 8.44
CA GLU A 329 -27.38 -3.02 9.71
C GLU A 329 -25.94 -2.80 10.18
N MET A 330 -25.09 -3.82 10.09
CA MET A 330 -23.67 -3.72 10.43
C MET A 330 -22.93 -2.77 9.50
N ALA A 331 -23.20 -2.82 8.19
CA ALA A 331 -22.61 -1.93 7.20
C ALA A 331 -23.03 -0.47 7.43
N ILE A 332 -24.32 -0.21 7.70
CA ILE A 332 -24.82 1.13 8.06
C ILE A 332 -24.18 1.59 9.36
N LYS A 333 -24.03 0.69 10.34
CA LYS A 333 -23.37 1.00 11.60
C LYS A 333 -21.91 1.40 11.35
N GLU A 334 -21.10 0.56 10.71
CA GLU A 334 -19.71 0.91 10.36
C GLU A 334 -19.59 2.21 9.54
N ALA A 335 -20.48 2.43 8.55
CA ALA A 335 -20.50 3.67 7.80
C ALA A 335 -20.75 4.89 8.70
N LYS A 336 -21.64 4.77 9.70
CA LYS A 336 -21.89 5.82 10.72
C LYS A 336 -20.78 5.97 11.76
N ARG A 337 -19.90 4.97 11.92
CA ARG A 337 -18.72 5.07 12.79
C ARG A 337 -17.70 6.05 12.19
N CYS A 338 -17.58 6.07 10.87
CA CYS A 338 -16.78 7.04 10.15
C CYS A 338 -17.55 8.36 10.00
N LEU A 339 -17.24 9.35 10.85
CA LEU A 339 -17.75 10.71 10.67
C LEU A 339 -17.22 11.41 9.41
N ILE A 340 -16.01 11.06 8.99
CA ILE A 340 -15.23 11.81 8.02
C ILE A 340 -14.45 10.83 7.15
N THR A 341 -14.83 10.73 5.89
CA THR A 341 -13.91 10.42 4.78
C THR A 341 -13.68 11.71 4.01
N THR A 342 -12.88 12.63 4.55
CA THR A 342 -12.40 13.77 3.78
C THR A 342 -11.25 13.31 2.89
N ALA A 343 -11.56 12.94 1.66
CA ALA A 343 -10.66 13.20 0.54
C ALA A 343 -11.06 14.57 -0.02
N SER A 344 -10.15 15.54 0.01
CA SER A 344 -10.37 16.84 -0.60
C SER A 344 -10.07 16.71 -2.09
N GLU A 345 -11.08 16.52 -2.92
CA GLU A 345 -11.02 16.91 -4.32
C GLU A 345 -11.20 18.43 -4.39
N LYS A 346 -10.12 19.15 -4.07
CA LYS A 346 -10.09 20.58 -4.35
C LYS A 346 -9.90 20.74 -5.84
N ASP A 347 -10.89 21.31 -6.49
CA ASP A 347 -10.75 21.85 -7.84
C ASP A 347 -9.87 23.10 -7.73
N TYR A 348 -8.56 22.90 -7.85
CA TYR A 348 -7.63 24.02 -7.89
C TYR A 348 -7.83 24.74 -9.22
N PRO A 349 -7.93 26.08 -9.25
CA PRO A 349 -8.05 26.84 -10.51
C PRO A 349 -6.84 26.66 -11.44
N ILE A 350 -5.78 26.01 -10.94
CA ILE A 350 -4.61 25.56 -11.68
C ILE A 350 -4.34 24.11 -11.26
N ASP A 351 -4.49 23.19 -12.21
CA ASP A 351 -4.08 21.80 -12.04
C ASP A 351 -2.56 21.67 -12.19
N TYR A 352 -1.86 21.58 -11.06
CA TYR A 352 -0.41 21.38 -11.02
C TYR A 352 0.02 19.93 -11.31
N SER A 353 -0.90 18.98 -11.52
CA SER A 353 -0.52 17.61 -11.91
C SER A 353 0.15 17.57 -13.29
N HIS A 354 -0.16 18.55 -14.16
CA HIS A 354 0.52 18.79 -15.43
C HIS A 354 1.86 19.50 -15.28
N PHE A 355 2.11 20.17 -14.15
CA PHE A 355 3.47 20.51 -13.73
C PHE A 355 4.11 19.24 -13.20
N THR A 356 4.53 18.37 -14.12
CA THR A 356 5.68 17.54 -13.83
C THR A 356 6.82 18.51 -13.58
N ILE A 357 7.07 18.85 -12.31
CA ILE A 357 8.36 19.37 -11.90
C ILE A 357 9.30 18.21 -12.24
N LEU A 358 9.88 18.26 -13.44
CA LEU A 358 11.03 17.47 -13.84
C LEU A 358 12.18 17.99 -12.99
N GLY A 359 12.11 17.69 -11.69
CA GLY A 359 13.21 17.79 -10.77
C GLY A 359 14.22 16.80 -11.31
N THR A 360 15.16 17.30 -12.09
CA THR A 360 16.43 16.60 -12.22
C THR A 360 16.96 16.53 -10.78
N ALA A 361 17.39 15.36 -10.32
CA ALA A 361 18.09 15.25 -9.03
C ALA A 361 19.41 16.05 -9.15
N VAL A 362 19.32 17.37 -8.96
CA VAL A 362 20.46 18.27 -8.98
C VAL A 362 21.22 18.04 -7.69
N GLY A 363 22.48 17.66 -7.82
CA GLY A 363 23.41 17.49 -6.71
C GLY A 363 23.97 16.07 -6.56
N ALA A 364 23.32 15.04 -7.08
CA ALA A 364 23.93 13.71 -7.13
C ALA A 364 25.05 13.73 -8.18
N HIS A 365 26.29 13.91 -7.75
CA HIS A 365 27.45 13.73 -8.61
C HIS A 365 27.68 12.23 -8.78
N GLY A 366 27.27 11.71 -9.93
CA GLY A 366 27.49 10.32 -10.29
C GLY A 366 28.98 9.99 -10.32
N ILE A 367 29.31 8.81 -9.80
CA ILE A 367 30.56 8.12 -10.08
C ILE A 367 30.49 7.54 -11.50
N GLU A 368 31.64 7.15 -12.07
CA GLU A 368 31.70 6.49 -13.37
C GLU A 368 30.67 5.35 -13.46
N ALA A 369 29.98 5.23 -14.61
CA ALA A 369 28.94 4.22 -14.86
C ALA A 369 29.56 2.83 -15.08
N ASP A 370 30.32 2.40 -14.10
CA ASP A 370 31.07 1.16 -14.03
C ASP A 370 30.61 0.38 -12.79
N SER A 371 30.39 -0.93 -12.93
CA SER A 371 29.79 -1.75 -11.85
C SER A 371 30.74 -1.97 -10.66
N ASP A 372 32.04 -1.80 -10.84
CA ASP A 372 33.04 -1.88 -9.78
C ASP A 372 33.22 -0.52 -9.07
N GLN A 373 32.86 0.58 -9.73
CA GLN A 373 32.92 1.94 -9.17
C GLN A 373 31.59 2.37 -8.53
N ALA A 374 30.46 2.12 -9.19
CA ALA A 374 29.11 2.55 -8.81
C ALA A 374 28.45 1.68 -7.71
N ILE A 375 29.18 1.44 -6.63
CA ILE A 375 28.69 0.74 -5.44
C ILE A 375 28.13 1.72 -4.40
N PHE A 376 27.10 1.30 -3.64
CA PHE A 376 26.41 2.14 -2.65
C PHE A 376 27.34 2.93 -1.69
N PRO A 377 28.47 2.38 -1.19
CA PRO A 377 29.38 3.14 -0.32
C PRO A 377 30.07 4.33 -1.00
N ASN A 378 30.17 4.33 -2.33
CA ASN A 378 30.89 5.35 -3.10
C ASN A 378 29.98 6.50 -3.57
N VAL A 379 28.67 6.40 -3.37
CA VAL A 379 27.71 7.44 -3.75
C VAL A 379 27.71 8.54 -2.68
N LYS A 380 28.14 9.75 -3.06
CA LYS A 380 28.12 10.92 -2.18
C LYS A 380 26.82 11.70 -2.36
N LEU A 381 25.95 11.66 -1.35
CA LEU A 381 24.68 12.39 -1.35
C LEU A 381 24.76 13.77 -0.70
N GLU A 382 25.95 14.20 -0.27
CA GLU A 382 26.10 15.48 0.42
C GLU A 382 25.65 16.66 -0.44
N GLN A 383 24.79 17.50 0.11
CA GLN A 383 24.32 18.72 -0.54
C GLN A 383 24.52 19.93 0.34
N ARG A 384 24.38 21.11 -0.28
CA ARG A 384 24.27 22.38 0.41
C ARG A 384 23.00 23.10 0.02
N ILE A 385 22.33 23.69 1.02
CA ILE A 385 21.20 24.59 0.81
C ILE A 385 21.62 25.93 1.43
N GLY A 386 21.99 26.89 0.58
CA GLY A 386 22.75 28.06 1.04
C GLY A 386 24.06 27.63 1.71
N ASP A 387 24.30 28.14 2.92
CA ASP A 387 25.50 27.80 3.70
C ASP A 387 25.37 26.50 4.49
N LEU A 388 24.16 25.92 4.59
CA LEU A 388 23.87 24.71 5.36
C LEU A 388 24.41 23.46 4.66
N LYS A 389 24.88 22.48 5.44
CA LYS A 389 25.43 21.22 4.94
C LYS A 389 24.54 20.04 5.30
N PHE A 390 24.32 19.14 4.36
CA PHE A 390 23.53 17.93 4.55
C PHE A 390 24.30 16.71 4.07
N LYS A 391 24.34 15.63 4.87
CA LYS A 391 24.84 14.32 4.40
C LYS A 391 23.78 13.62 3.56
N LEU A 392 22.53 13.84 3.95
CA LEU A 392 21.33 13.39 3.28
C LEU A 392 20.38 14.59 3.21
N PRO A 393 20.06 15.13 2.03
CA PRO A 393 19.26 16.35 1.86
C PRO A 393 17.76 16.09 2.05
N ILE A 394 17.41 15.47 3.17
CA ILE A 394 16.03 15.22 3.58
C ILE A 394 15.70 16.19 4.71
N MET A 395 14.53 16.81 4.60
CA MET A 395 13.95 17.65 5.64
C MET A 395 12.75 16.92 6.25
N ILE A 396 12.78 16.67 7.55
CA ILE A 396 11.62 16.18 8.28
C ILE A 396 10.68 17.37 8.54
N PRO A 397 9.39 17.26 8.16
CA PRO A 397 8.42 18.35 8.30
C PRO A 397 8.16 18.70 9.77
N GLY A 398 7.58 19.88 9.99
CA GLY A 398 7.31 20.45 11.31
C GLY A 398 6.53 19.52 12.24
N LEU A 399 7.18 19.10 13.33
CA LEU A 399 6.58 18.33 14.41
C LEU A 399 6.35 19.26 15.61
N GLY A 400 5.11 19.72 15.77
CA GLY A 400 4.73 20.77 16.73
C GLY A 400 4.41 20.26 18.15
N SER A 401 3.44 20.92 18.78
CA SER A 401 3.07 20.76 20.20
C SER A 401 2.20 19.54 20.54
N THR A 402 2.15 18.51 19.69
CA THR A 402 1.32 17.33 19.93
C THR A 402 2.06 16.27 20.77
N ASN A 403 1.31 15.44 21.50
CA ASN A 403 1.89 14.33 22.27
C ASN A 403 2.65 13.33 21.38
N VAL A 404 2.19 13.13 20.13
CA VAL A 404 2.88 12.25 19.18
C VAL A 404 4.28 12.79 18.87
N ALA A 405 4.40 14.10 18.63
CA ALA A 405 5.69 14.73 18.40
C ALA A 405 6.59 14.64 19.63
N LEU A 406 6.05 14.91 20.83
CA LEU A 406 6.80 14.85 22.08
C LEU A 406 7.33 13.43 22.37
N ASN A 407 6.46 12.41 22.30
CA ASN A 407 6.79 11.03 22.66
C ASN A 407 7.83 10.40 21.73
N ASN A 408 7.94 10.87 20.48
CA ASN A 408 8.86 10.32 19.49
C ASN A 408 10.07 11.24 19.24
N TRP A 409 10.16 12.39 19.92
CA TRP A 409 11.16 13.41 19.61
C TRP A 409 12.59 12.92 19.76
N GLU A 410 12.89 12.17 20.82
CA GLU A 410 14.25 11.72 21.11
C GLU A 410 14.85 10.91 19.96
N GLY A 411 14.15 9.85 19.52
CA GLY A 411 14.61 9.02 18.41
C GLY A 411 14.73 9.79 17.10
N LEU A 412 13.77 10.68 16.82
CA LEU A 412 13.78 11.51 15.61
C LEU A 412 14.94 12.51 15.62
N ALA A 413 15.13 13.25 16.71
CA ALA A 413 16.21 14.23 16.83
C ALA A 413 17.59 13.59 16.71
N ILE A 414 17.81 12.48 17.43
CA ILE A 414 19.08 11.74 17.39
C ILE A 414 19.32 11.17 15.98
N GLY A 415 18.35 10.45 15.43
CA GLY A 415 18.47 9.82 14.11
C GLY A 415 18.72 10.84 13.00
N THR A 416 18.00 11.97 13.03
CA THR A 416 18.14 13.03 12.01
C THR A 416 19.47 13.75 12.11
N ALA A 417 19.93 14.04 13.34
CA ALA A 417 21.23 14.67 13.56
C ALA A 417 22.39 13.77 13.09
N LEU A 418 22.34 12.48 13.43
CA LEU A 418 23.34 11.49 12.98
C LEU A 418 23.32 11.29 11.45
N ALA A 419 22.14 11.34 10.83
CA ALA A 419 21.98 11.27 9.38
C ALA A 419 22.47 12.54 8.66
N GLY A 420 22.78 13.63 9.38
CA GLY A 420 23.13 14.92 8.79
C GLY A 420 21.99 15.48 7.92
N SER A 421 20.75 15.28 8.38
CA SER A 421 19.51 15.73 7.74
C SER A 421 18.88 16.90 8.51
N GLY A 422 17.81 17.50 7.98
CA GLY A 422 17.11 18.59 8.65
C GLY A 422 15.89 18.14 9.45
N LEU A 423 15.65 18.75 10.60
CA LEU A 423 14.49 18.52 11.46
C LEU A 423 13.80 19.84 11.80
N THR A 424 12.48 19.90 11.58
CA THR A 424 11.70 21.10 11.89
C THR A 424 10.92 20.93 13.20
N ILE A 425 11.18 21.79 14.17
CA ILE A 425 10.32 21.99 15.34
C ILE A 425 9.11 22.79 14.85
N GLY A 426 7.93 22.19 14.95
CA GLY A 426 6.70 22.86 14.56
C GLY A 426 6.26 23.94 15.56
N GLU A 427 5.23 24.69 15.19
CA GLU A 427 4.67 25.79 15.95
C GLU A 427 4.05 25.42 17.31
N ASN A 428 3.77 26.46 18.11
CA ASN A 428 3.02 26.44 19.37
C ASN A 428 3.61 25.57 20.49
N VAL A 429 4.82 25.03 20.35
CA VAL A 429 5.48 24.23 21.39
C VAL A 429 5.57 25.02 22.70
N VAL A 430 6.04 26.28 22.63
CA VAL A 430 6.18 27.14 23.82
C VAL A 430 4.84 27.64 24.33
N GLY A 431 3.97 28.09 23.42
CA GLY A 431 2.69 28.66 23.80
C GLY A 431 1.74 27.67 24.47
N MET A 432 1.83 26.37 24.13
CA MET A 432 1.00 25.30 24.70
C MET A 432 1.56 24.66 25.97
N ASP A 433 2.86 24.85 26.22
CA ASP A 433 3.56 24.33 27.39
C ASP A 433 3.19 25.16 28.65
N MET A 434 2.60 24.50 29.64
CA MET A 434 2.17 25.12 30.90
C MET A 434 3.35 25.60 31.76
N GLU A 435 4.53 25.02 31.58
CA GLU A 435 5.74 25.33 32.35
C GLU A 435 6.57 26.46 31.73
N SER A 436 6.23 26.89 30.51
CA SER A 436 6.88 28.02 29.84
C SER A 436 6.59 29.35 30.56
N GLU A 437 7.64 30.14 30.79
CA GLU A 437 7.55 31.46 31.43
C GLU A 437 7.57 32.57 30.38
N ILE A 438 6.57 33.45 30.43
CA ILE A 438 6.41 34.59 29.52
C ILE A 438 6.35 35.87 30.35
N LYS A 439 7.25 36.82 30.11
CA LYS A 439 7.31 38.12 30.77
C LYS A 439 7.19 39.23 29.73
N ASN A 440 6.32 40.20 29.98
CA ASN A 440 6.04 41.31 29.05
C ASN A 440 5.70 40.84 27.62
N GLY A 441 4.96 39.73 27.51
CA GLY A 441 4.58 39.14 26.23
C GLY A 441 5.71 38.43 25.47
N LYS A 442 6.89 38.27 26.08
CA LYS A 442 8.03 37.55 25.47
C LYS A 442 8.45 36.34 26.30
N VAL A 443 8.85 35.27 25.62
CA VAL A 443 9.35 34.04 26.25
C VAL A 443 10.67 34.34 26.98
N VAL A 444 10.77 33.87 28.22
CA VAL A 444 12.02 33.91 29.00
C VAL A 444 12.50 32.52 29.42
N LYS A 445 11.63 31.51 29.35
CA LYS A 445 11.96 30.10 29.62
C LYS A 445 11.01 29.19 28.85
N ALA A 446 11.54 28.15 28.21
CA ALA A 446 10.74 27.23 27.40
C ALA A 446 11.12 25.75 27.65
N PRO A 447 10.63 25.14 28.74
CA PRO A 447 10.98 23.77 29.16
C PRO A 447 10.74 22.68 28.11
N GLU A 448 9.75 22.81 27.23
CA GLU A 448 9.54 21.87 26.13
C GLU A 448 10.41 22.14 24.89
N LEU A 449 10.75 23.40 24.60
CA LEU A 449 11.54 23.76 23.41
C LEU A 449 13.04 23.49 23.62
N GLU A 450 13.55 23.82 24.81
CA GLU A 450 14.95 23.65 25.18
C GLU A 450 15.51 22.25 24.92
N PRO A 451 14.92 21.16 25.46
CA PRO A 451 15.44 19.82 25.24
C PRO A 451 15.30 19.41 23.78
N ARG A 452 14.30 19.90 23.03
CA ARG A 452 14.12 19.55 21.62
C ARG A 452 15.28 20.06 20.76
N VAL A 453 15.69 21.31 20.99
CA VAL A 453 16.85 21.93 20.33
C VAL A 453 18.15 21.27 20.78
N LYS A 454 18.37 21.20 22.10
CA LYS A 454 19.61 20.67 22.69
C LYS A 454 19.86 19.21 22.32
N MET A 455 18.80 18.39 22.19
CA MET A 455 18.93 17.00 21.78
C MET A 455 19.52 16.87 20.37
N PHE A 456 19.00 17.62 19.39
CA PHE A 456 19.54 17.60 18.04
C PHE A 456 20.99 18.10 18.02
N GLN A 457 21.26 19.26 18.64
CA GLN A 457 22.60 19.86 18.69
C GLN A 457 23.63 18.93 19.35
N LYS A 458 23.24 18.19 20.39
CA LYS A 458 24.12 17.23 21.08
C LYS A 458 24.64 16.14 20.15
N TRP A 459 23.82 15.70 19.19
CA TRP A 459 24.14 14.58 18.29
C TRP A 459 24.52 15.02 16.88
N GLN A 460 24.48 16.32 16.61
CA GLN A 460 24.92 16.91 15.34
C GLN A 460 26.44 16.71 15.18
N GLN A 461 26.87 16.34 13.98
CA GLN A 461 28.28 16.04 13.68
C GLN A 461 28.79 16.93 12.56
N ASP A 462 29.96 17.54 12.77
CA ASP A 462 30.72 18.28 11.75
C ASP A 462 29.92 19.42 11.06
N GLY A 463 28.90 19.94 11.75
CA GLY A 463 27.99 20.97 11.21
C GLY A 463 27.05 20.48 10.12
N TYR A 464 26.82 19.16 10.00
CA TYR A 464 25.85 18.59 9.07
C TYR A 464 24.47 18.45 9.70
N GLY A 465 23.44 18.66 8.87
CA GLY A 465 22.05 18.70 9.31
C GLY A 465 21.70 20.01 9.99
N VAL A 466 20.42 20.27 10.16
CA VAL A 466 19.95 21.53 10.75
C VAL A 466 18.67 21.33 11.55
N ILE A 467 18.52 22.08 12.64
CA ILE A 467 17.25 22.19 13.35
C ILE A 467 16.58 23.52 12.99
N VAL A 468 15.35 23.43 12.50
CA VAL A 468 14.56 24.58 12.05
C VAL A 468 13.50 24.89 13.10
N LEU A 469 13.37 26.16 13.47
CA LEU A 469 12.31 26.63 14.36
C LEU A 469 11.21 27.34 13.57
N GLN A 470 10.10 26.65 13.37
CA GLN A 470 8.92 27.17 12.70
C GLN A 470 8.11 28.05 13.66
N ALA A 471 7.63 29.19 13.18
CA ALA A 471 6.77 30.09 13.94
C ALA A 471 5.58 30.58 13.13
N ASN A 472 4.42 30.60 13.77
CA ASN A 472 3.22 31.29 13.31
C ASN A 472 3.04 32.61 14.04
N VAL A 473 1.91 33.27 13.79
CA VAL A 473 1.53 34.54 14.41
C VAL A 473 1.64 34.52 15.95
N GLU A 474 1.24 33.42 16.60
CA GLU A 474 1.28 33.32 18.06
C GLU A 474 2.71 33.18 18.57
N ASP A 475 3.52 32.33 17.93
CA ASP A 475 4.93 32.16 18.24
C ASP A 475 5.74 33.46 18.01
N THR A 476 5.46 34.18 16.91
CA THR A 476 6.08 35.47 16.60
C THR A 476 5.74 36.52 17.66
N ARG A 477 4.47 36.59 18.10
CA ARG A 477 4.06 37.52 19.18
C ARG A 477 4.83 37.24 20.46
N LEU A 478 4.93 35.96 20.83
CA LEU A 478 5.66 35.49 22.00
C LEU A 478 7.19 35.63 21.87
N GLY A 479 7.70 35.92 20.67
CA GLY A 479 9.14 36.04 20.42
C GLY A 479 9.88 34.70 20.55
N VAL A 480 9.23 33.61 20.14
CA VAL A 480 9.78 32.24 20.25
C VAL A 480 11.03 32.07 19.40
N GLN A 481 11.07 32.64 18.20
CA GLN A 481 12.25 32.57 17.32
C GLN A 481 13.42 33.34 17.90
N GLU A 482 13.18 34.53 18.44
CA GLU A 482 14.20 35.36 19.07
C GLU A 482 14.80 34.66 20.29
N TYR A 483 13.95 34.00 21.08
CA TYR A 483 14.40 33.15 22.18
C TYR A 483 15.22 31.96 21.66
N GLY A 484 14.73 31.23 20.66
CA GLY A 484 15.44 30.08 20.08
C GLY A 484 16.80 30.45 19.47
N VAL A 485 16.89 31.58 18.78
CA VAL A 485 18.12 32.08 18.18
C VAL A 485 19.10 32.55 19.26
N ARG A 486 18.66 33.40 20.20
CA ARG A 486 19.55 34.03 21.19
C ARG A 486 19.96 33.08 22.32
N GLU A 487 19.00 32.34 22.86
CA GLU A 487 19.21 31.53 24.07
C GLU A 487 19.57 30.08 23.74
N LEU A 488 19.10 29.54 22.61
CA LEU A 488 19.30 28.14 22.23
C LEU A 488 20.25 27.95 21.04
N GLY A 489 20.69 29.01 20.37
CA GLY A 489 21.60 28.93 19.23
C GLY A 489 20.98 28.25 18.01
N VAL A 490 19.67 28.41 17.79
CA VAL A 490 19.02 27.98 16.54
C VAL A 490 19.47 28.90 15.41
N GLU A 491 20.00 28.32 14.33
CA GLU A 491 20.52 29.08 13.18
C GLU A 491 19.51 29.24 12.04
N VAL A 492 18.47 28.41 12.00
CA VAL A 492 17.46 28.42 10.93
C VAL A 492 16.06 28.54 11.49
N VAL A 493 15.32 29.49 10.94
CA VAL A 493 13.94 29.77 11.31
C VAL A 493 13.04 29.66 10.09
N GLU A 494 11.82 29.17 10.29
CA GLU A 494 10.80 29.14 9.25
C GLU A 494 9.65 30.06 9.64
N LEU A 495 9.38 31.07 8.81
CA LEU A 495 8.29 32.01 9.03
C LEU A 495 7.03 31.53 8.31
N LYS A 496 5.97 31.29 9.05
CA LYS A 496 4.71 30.80 8.49
C LYS A 496 3.63 31.87 8.53
N TRP A 497 3.34 32.39 7.34
CA TRP A 497 2.48 33.55 7.14
C TRP A 497 1.09 33.20 6.59
N GLY A 498 1.01 32.21 5.68
CA GLY A 498 -0.21 31.90 4.91
C GLY A 498 -0.94 30.61 5.30
N GLN A 499 -0.57 29.97 6.40
CA GLN A 499 -1.27 28.79 6.93
C GLN A 499 -1.15 28.80 8.45
N GLY A 500 -2.11 29.41 9.15
CA GLY A 500 -2.30 29.12 10.57
C GLY A 500 -2.85 27.70 10.71
N ALA A 501 -2.01 26.69 10.47
CA ALA A 501 -2.39 25.28 10.37
C ALA A 501 -3.67 25.03 9.55
N LYS A 502 -3.87 25.65 8.38
CA LYS A 502 -5.11 25.57 7.59
C LYS A 502 -6.29 26.23 8.34
N ASP A 503 -7.21 26.88 7.65
CA ASP A 503 -8.51 27.36 8.19
C ASP A 503 -9.46 26.21 8.64
N ILE A 504 -8.88 25.06 8.99
CA ILE A 504 -9.44 23.72 9.24
C ILE A 504 -8.54 22.90 10.20
N GLY A 505 -7.35 23.37 10.62
CA GLY A 505 -6.48 22.59 11.50
C GLY A 505 -6.78 22.80 12.97
N GLY A 506 -7.68 21.95 13.47
CA GLY A 506 -7.69 21.48 14.85
C GLY A 506 -7.96 22.56 15.88
N GLU A 507 -9.24 22.81 16.12
CA GLU A 507 -9.74 23.16 17.44
C GLU A 507 -8.98 22.32 18.50
N VAL A 508 -8.06 22.95 19.24
CA VAL A 508 -7.42 22.23 20.34
C VAL A 508 -8.40 22.25 21.50
N LYS A 509 -9.08 21.11 21.69
CA LYS A 509 -10.02 20.88 22.78
C LYS A 509 -9.30 20.83 24.11
N ILE A 510 -9.61 21.79 24.96
CA ILE A 510 -9.02 21.99 26.29
C ILE A 510 -10.08 21.66 27.32
N LYS A 511 -9.95 20.51 27.97
CA LYS A 511 -10.87 20.06 29.03
C LYS A 511 -10.54 20.65 30.40
N ASN A 512 -9.52 21.51 30.49
CA ASN A 512 -9.01 22.03 31.76
C ASN A 512 -9.14 23.57 31.77
N LEU A 513 -9.99 24.09 32.67
CA LEU A 513 -10.26 25.52 32.80
C LEU A 513 -8.98 26.33 33.07
N VAL A 514 -8.09 25.85 33.94
CA VAL A 514 -6.84 26.55 34.28
C VAL A 514 -5.95 26.70 33.04
N LYS A 515 -5.86 25.66 32.21
CA LYS A 515 -5.13 25.71 30.93
C LYS A 515 -5.78 26.68 29.95
N ALA A 516 -7.11 26.66 29.83
CA ALA A 516 -7.85 27.58 28.97
C ALA A 516 -7.61 29.05 29.37
N GLN A 517 -7.69 29.35 30.66
CA GLN A 517 -7.42 30.67 31.22
C GLN A 517 -5.97 31.12 30.99
N LEU A 518 -5.01 30.21 31.14
CA LEU A 518 -3.61 30.53 30.88
C LEU A 518 -3.40 30.90 29.41
N LEU A 519 -3.93 30.10 28.48
CA LEU A 519 -3.80 30.36 27.04
C LEU A 519 -4.46 31.68 26.64
N ARG A 520 -5.63 31.98 27.22
CA ARG A 520 -6.31 33.27 27.04
C ARG A 520 -5.44 34.44 27.52
N LYS A 521 -4.81 34.32 28.70
CA LYS A 521 -3.87 35.32 29.24
C LYS A 521 -2.60 35.47 28.39
N ARG A 522 -2.17 34.40 27.73
CA ARG A 522 -1.05 34.41 26.76
C ARG A 522 -1.42 35.03 25.41
N GLY A 523 -2.68 35.44 25.22
CA GLY A 523 -3.15 36.12 24.02
C GLY A 523 -3.76 35.21 22.95
N TYR A 524 -3.94 33.92 23.23
CA TYR A 524 -4.65 33.01 22.32
C TYR A 524 -6.14 33.37 22.22
N VAL A 525 -6.75 33.00 21.09
CA VAL A 525 -8.20 32.98 20.95
C VAL A 525 -8.70 31.69 21.59
N VAL A 526 -9.47 31.83 22.68
CA VAL A 526 -10.07 30.71 23.40
C VAL A 526 -11.57 30.96 23.50
N LEU A 527 -12.37 30.00 23.04
CA LEU A 527 -13.82 30.06 23.01
C LEU A 527 -14.43 28.86 23.76
N PRO A 528 -15.52 29.02 24.49
CA PRO A 528 -16.04 30.29 25.03
C PRO A 528 -15.01 31.01 25.92
N ASP A 529 -15.19 32.30 26.24
CA ASP A 529 -14.15 33.06 26.99
C ASP A 529 -13.94 32.47 28.40
N PRO A 530 -12.77 31.88 28.71
CA PRO A 530 -12.54 31.19 29.99
C PRO A 530 -12.35 32.16 31.18
N LEU A 531 -12.39 33.48 30.94
CA LEU A 531 -12.33 34.51 31.97
C LEU A 531 -13.71 35.08 32.33
N ASP A 532 -14.78 34.74 31.59
CA ASP A 532 -16.14 35.17 31.89
C ASP A 532 -16.75 34.31 33.01
N GLU A 533 -17.28 34.95 34.06
CA GLU A 533 -17.84 34.26 35.22
C GLU A 533 -19.04 33.36 34.88
N ASN A 534 -19.86 33.73 33.89
CA ASN A 534 -21.00 32.92 33.46
C ASN A 534 -20.53 31.68 32.69
N VAL A 535 -19.51 31.84 31.87
CA VAL A 535 -18.88 30.72 31.14
C VAL A 535 -18.25 29.73 32.11
N ILE A 536 -17.54 30.22 33.14
CA ILE A 536 -16.94 29.37 34.19
C ILE A 536 -18.03 28.56 34.90
N LYS A 537 -19.11 29.22 35.35
CA LYS A 537 -20.23 28.54 36.01
C LYS A 537 -20.90 27.51 35.10
N ALA A 538 -21.07 27.82 33.81
CA ALA A 538 -21.64 26.90 32.83
C ALA A 538 -20.75 25.67 32.61
N PHE A 539 -19.42 25.85 32.55
CA PHE A 539 -18.45 24.77 32.45
C PHE A 539 -18.44 23.87 33.70
N GLU A 540 -18.40 24.47 34.89
CA GLU A 540 -18.43 23.75 36.16
C GLU A 540 -19.75 23.01 36.41
N ALA A 541 -20.86 23.56 35.90
CA ALA A 541 -22.17 22.91 35.90
C ALA A 541 -22.31 21.82 34.83
N GLY A 542 -21.31 21.64 33.95
CA GLY A 542 -21.29 20.63 32.90
C GLY A 542 -22.16 20.94 31.69
N ALA A 543 -22.57 22.20 31.48
CA ALA A 543 -23.34 22.63 30.31
C ALA A 543 -22.56 22.47 29.01
N PHE A 544 -21.23 22.59 29.09
CA PHE A 544 -20.28 22.19 28.04
C PHE A 544 -19.01 21.66 28.72
N LYS A 545 -18.21 20.84 28.01
CA LYS A 545 -17.13 20.05 28.61
C LYS A 545 -15.72 20.48 28.21
N GLU A 546 -15.59 21.34 27.21
CA GLU A 546 -14.30 21.63 26.55
C GLU A 546 -14.25 23.08 26.06
N PHE A 547 -13.07 23.71 26.14
CA PHE A 547 -12.78 25.00 25.51
C PHE A 547 -12.01 24.77 24.20
N GLU A 548 -12.18 25.67 23.26
CA GLU A 548 -11.58 25.63 21.94
C GLU A 548 -10.47 26.66 21.84
N ARG A 549 -9.25 26.24 21.50
CA ARG A 549 -8.18 27.18 21.15
C ARG A 549 -8.01 27.28 19.64
N HIS A 550 -8.06 28.51 19.15
CA HIS A 550 -7.97 28.87 17.73
C HIS A 550 -6.66 29.59 17.42
N SER A 551 -6.07 29.30 16.25
CA SER A 551 -4.89 30.00 15.73
C SER A 551 -5.33 31.18 14.86
N ARG A 552 -4.59 32.28 14.89
CA ARG A 552 -4.82 33.38 13.94
C ARG A 552 -4.17 33.09 12.59
N ILE A 553 -4.86 33.48 11.52
CA ILE A 553 -4.27 33.57 10.19
C ILE A 553 -3.39 34.82 10.15
N GLY A 554 -2.16 34.67 9.66
CA GLY A 554 -1.29 35.81 9.38
C GLY A 554 -1.79 36.57 8.17
N MET A 555 -2.23 37.83 8.36
CA MET A 555 -2.45 38.75 7.26
C MET A 555 -1.12 39.48 7.02
N VAL A 556 -0.51 39.26 5.85
CA VAL A 556 0.84 39.77 5.57
C VAL A 556 0.81 40.75 4.42
N THR A 557 1.42 41.92 4.64
CA THR A 557 1.78 42.85 3.59
C THR A 557 3.22 42.59 3.16
N GLU A 558 3.55 42.91 1.91
CA GLU A 558 4.93 42.80 1.40
C GLU A 558 5.92 43.55 2.30
N GLN A 559 5.57 44.78 2.72
CA GLN A 559 6.41 45.56 3.63
C GLN A 559 6.62 44.86 4.97
N GLY A 560 5.55 44.33 5.60
CA GLY A 560 5.67 43.63 6.88
C GLY A 560 6.49 42.33 6.79
N PHE A 561 6.43 41.65 5.64
CA PHE A 561 7.30 40.51 5.36
C PHE A 561 8.78 40.92 5.30
N MET A 562 9.09 41.97 4.55
CA MET A 562 10.47 42.46 4.39
C MET A 562 11.06 42.95 5.72
N GLU A 563 10.28 43.68 6.51
CA GLU A 563 10.68 44.10 7.85
C GLU A 563 11.02 42.90 8.74
N ARG A 564 10.17 41.85 8.73
CA ARG A 564 10.42 40.65 9.54
C ARG A 564 11.60 39.79 9.05
N VAL A 565 11.93 39.81 7.77
CA VAL A 565 13.13 39.14 7.25
C VAL A 565 14.41 39.91 7.65
N GLN A 566 14.31 41.23 7.84
CA GLN A 566 15.43 42.07 8.24
C GLN A 566 15.75 41.98 9.75
N GLU A 567 14.72 41.76 10.59
CA GLU A 567 14.84 41.47 12.03
C GLU A 567 15.56 40.15 12.32
#